data_AF-A0A941CGZ8-F1
#
_entry.id   AF-A0A941CGZ8-F1
#
_cell.length_a   1.000
_cell.length_b   1.000
_cell.length_c   1.000
_cell.angle_alpha   90.00
_cell.angle_beta   90.00
_cell.angle_gamma   90.00
#
_symmetry.space_group_name_H-M   'P 1'
#
loop_
_entity.id
_entity.type
_entity.pdbx_description
1 polymer ?
#
loop_
_entity_poly.entity_id
_entity_poly.type
_entity_poly.pdbx_seq_one_letter_code
_entity_poly.pdbx_strand_id
1 'polypeptide(L)'
;MSLQETHSDSLIKQSLDKAMSYQEYRDLVQKLAVEGKSTGPEQTDALADYTQLNDRRMKRWDKTLKFNETVIEKIGSVDKKIVWLVLTESWCGDASPALPVMNKISELNANITLKIVLRDENLELMNQFLTRGSMSIPKLIMIDAQNNEVIGDWGPRSKNATDLVDSYKAAHGSLSKEFKQDLQVWYNKDKGQSIVEDLLGLLSLK
;
A
#
# COMPACT_ATOMS: atom_id res chain seq x y z
N MET A 1 -20.87 13.40 16.03
CA MET A 1 -19.96 12.25 15.90
C MET A 1 -20.48 11.09 16.71
N SER A 2 -20.54 9.91 16.11
CA SER A 2 -20.91 8.66 16.79
C SER A 2 -19.73 8.12 17.63
N LEU A 3 -20.01 7.24 18.59
CA LEU A 3 -18.98 6.59 19.42
C LEU A 3 -17.95 5.78 18.57
N GLN A 4 -18.38 5.31 17.40
CA GLN A 4 -17.55 4.52 16.48
C GLN A 4 -16.61 5.42 15.66
N GLU A 5 -17.05 6.62 15.28
CA GLU A 5 -16.21 7.64 14.65
C GLU A 5 -15.10 8.10 15.60
N THR A 6 -15.43 8.39 16.86
CA THR A 6 -14.43 8.82 17.86
C THR A 6 -13.34 7.78 18.15
N HIS A 7 -13.64 6.48 17.97
CA HIS A 7 -12.68 5.41 18.23
C HIS A 7 -11.71 5.23 17.06
N SER A 8 -12.20 5.25 15.82
CA SER A 8 -11.35 5.19 14.63
C SER A 8 -10.39 6.38 14.54
N ASP A 9 -10.84 7.59 14.87
CA ASP A 9 -9.99 8.79 14.89
C ASP A 9 -8.83 8.64 15.89
N SER A 10 -9.11 8.07 17.07
CA SER A 10 -8.08 7.79 18.07
C SER A 10 -7.06 6.77 17.57
N LEU A 11 -7.52 5.69 16.93
CA LEU A 11 -6.63 4.66 16.38
C LEU A 11 -5.75 5.22 15.25
N ILE A 12 -6.33 6.00 14.34
CA ILE A 12 -5.60 6.68 13.26
C ILE A 12 -4.51 7.58 13.84
N LYS A 13 -4.84 8.40 14.84
CA LYS A 13 -3.86 9.27 15.49
C LYS A 13 -2.72 8.48 16.13
N GLN A 14 -3.02 7.42 16.87
CA GLN A 14 -2.02 6.55 17.49
C GLN A 14 -1.11 5.87 16.45
N SER A 15 -1.67 5.45 15.31
CA SER A 15 -0.90 4.89 14.21
C SER A 15 -0.02 5.94 13.53
N LEU A 16 -0.53 7.17 13.34
CA LEU A 16 0.24 8.27 12.75
C LEU A 16 1.44 8.67 13.62
N ASP A 17 1.31 8.63 14.95
CA ASP A 17 2.42 8.91 15.88
C ASP A 17 3.58 7.90 15.75
N LYS A 18 3.30 6.69 15.24
CA LYS A 18 4.29 5.63 14.99
C LYS A 18 4.64 5.47 13.51
N ALA A 19 4.07 6.31 12.64
CA ALA A 19 4.19 6.13 11.21
C ALA A 19 5.56 6.54 10.69
N MET A 20 6.06 5.73 9.78
CA MET A 20 7.28 5.95 9.03
C MET A 20 6.99 6.71 7.74
N SER A 21 7.97 7.49 7.28
CA SER A 21 8.06 7.90 5.88
C SER A 21 8.32 6.70 4.97
N TYR A 22 8.15 6.90 3.66
CA TYR A 22 8.52 5.88 2.68
C TYR A 22 10.00 5.50 2.78
N GLN A 23 10.90 6.47 2.92
CA GLN A 23 12.33 6.20 3.00
C GLN A 23 12.69 5.36 4.24
N GLU A 24 12.14 5.70 5.41
CA GLU A 24 12.35 4.92 6.64
C GLU A 24 11.84 3.48 6.49
N TYR A 25 10.68 3.29 5.86
CA TYR A 25 10.18 1.95 5.54
C TYR A 25 11.11 1.21 4.56
N ARG A 26 11.67 1.89 3.55
CA ARG A 26 12.63 1.29 2.62
C ARG A 26 13.93 0.87 3.28
N ASP A 27 14.44 1.68 4.20
CA ASP A 27 15.64 1.37 4.97
C ASP A 27 15.39 0.17 5.90
N LEU A 28 14.22 0.11 6.54
CA LEU A 28 13.79 -1.04 7.34
C LEU A 28 13.73 -2.32 6.50
N VAL A 29 13.04 -2.30 5.35
CA VAL A 29 12.92 -3.46 4.46
C VAL A 29 14.30 -3.91 3.96
N GLN A 30 15.17 -2.97 3.58
CA GLN A 30 16.53 -3.29 3.15
C GLN A 30 17.34 -3.95 4.26
N LYS A 31 17.29 -3.40 5.49
CA LYS A 31 17.97 -3.97 6.65
C LYS A 31 17.52 -5.41 6.91
N LEU A 32 16.21 -5.63 6.97
CA LEU A 32 15.63 -6.96 7.21
C LEU A 32 15.96 -7.96 6.10
N ALA A 33 15.98 -7.51 4.85
CA ALA A 33 16.39 -8.34 3.72
C ALA A 33 17.85 -8.84 3.88
N VAL A 34 18.77 -7.96 4.31
CA VAL A 34 20.17 -8.34 4.57
C VAL A 34 20.29 -9.29 5.78
N GLU A 35 19.49 -9.07 6.82
CA GLU A 35 19.48 -9.91 8.02
C GLU A 35 18.77 -11.26 7.84
N GLY A 36 18.11 -11.50 6.71
CA GLY A 36 17.30 -12.70 6.51
C GLY A 36 16.07 -12.74 7.42
N LYS A 37 15.43 -11.59 7.65
CA LYS A 37 14.26 -11.43 8.53
C LYS A 37 13.10 -10.76 7.79
N SER A 38 11.97 -10.65 8.49
CA SER A 38 10.81 -9.91 8.04
C SER A 38 10.20 -9.07 9.17
N THR A 39 9.29 -8.16 8.85
CA THR A 39 8.44 -7.50 9.85
C THR A 39 7.34 -8.45 10.34
N GLY A 40 6.74 -8.12 11.49
CA GLY A 40 5.73 -8.93 12.15
C GLY A 40 6.30 -9.94 13.17
N PRO A 41 5.46 -10.46 14.08
CA PRO A 41 5.89 -11.37 15.14
C PRO A 41 6.26 -12.76 14.60
N GLU A 42 5.65 -13.18 13.48
CA GLU A 42 5.95 -14.43 12.82
C GLU A 42 7.24 -14.29 11.99
N GLN A 43 8.20 -15.17 12.24
CA GLN A 43 9.47 -15.22 11.52
C GLN A 43 9.60 -16.61 10.87
N THR A 44 9.59 -16.64 9.54
CA THR A 44 9.82 -17.87 8.75
C THR A 44 10.72 -17.57 7.57
N ASP A 45 11.42 -18.60 7.08
CA ASP A 45 12.28 -18.49 5.88
C ASP A 45 11.50 -17.95 4.68
N ALA A 46 10.23 -18.35 4.54
CA ALA A 46 9.38 -17.86 3.46
C ALA A 46 9.14 -16.34 3.55
N LEU A 47 8.89 -15.79 4.74
CA LEU A 47 8.68 -14.34 4.92
C LEU A 47 9.97 -13.54 4.75
N ALA A 48 11.10 -14.09 5.20
CA ALA A 48 12.43 -13.53 4.95
C ALA A 48 12.74 -13.50 3.44
N ASP A 49 12.48 -14.59 2.72
CA ASP A 49 12.64 -14.67 1.27
C ASP A 49 11.76 -13.64 0.54
N TYR A 50 10.50 -13.51 0.94
CA TYR A 50 9.63 -12.47 0.38
C TYR A 50 10.15 -11.07 0.67
N THR A 51 10.67 -10.81 1.87
CA THR A 51 11.26 -9.51 2.22
C THR A 51 12.47 -9.20 1.33
N GLN A 52 13.36 -10.16 1.10
CA GLN A 52 14.48 -10.01 0.16
C GLN A 52 14.03 -9.74 -1.28
N LEU A 53 13.02 -10.49 -1.75
CA LEU A 53 12.44 -10.28 -3.08
C LEU A 53 11.82 -8.89 -3.19
N ASN A 54 11.11 -8.44 -2.17
CA ASN A 54 10.42 -7.16 -2.15
C ASN A 54 11.41 -6.00 -2.11
N ASP A 55 12.51 -6.06 -1.33
CA ASP A 55 13.57 -5.04 -1.38
C ASP A 55 14.07 -4.84 -2.83
N ARG A 56 14.38 -5.93 -3.53
CA ARG A 56 14.84 -5.87 -4.94
C ARG A 56 13.78 -5.31 -5.88
N ARG A 57 12.51 -5.71 -5.71
CA ARG A 57 11.38 -5.23 -6.52
C ARG A 57 11.18 -3.74 -6.32
N MET A 58 11.14 -3.28 -5.07
CA MET A 58 10.90 -1.89 -4.75
C MET A 58 12.06 -1.01 -5.24
N LYS A 59 13.34 -1.44 -5.08
CA LYS A 59 14.51 -0.76 -5.68
C LYS A 59 14.38 -0.59 -7.20
N ARG A 60 13.89 -1.62 -7.90
CA ARG A 60 13.62 -1.52 -9.34
C ARG A 60 12.51 -0.51 -9.61
N TRP A 61 11.40 -0.59 -8.87
CA TRP A 61 10.27 0.33 -9.03
C TRP A 61 10.67 1.79 -8.86
N ASP A 62 11.42 2.14 -7.80
CA ASP A 62 11.88 3.53 -7.60
C ASP A 62 12.67 4.06 -8.80
N LYS A 63 13.47 3.18 -9.42
CA LYS A 63 14.34 3.55 -10.54
C LYS A 63 13.58 3.63 -11.87
N THR A 64 12.61 2.75 -12.09
CA THR A 64 11.99 2.56 -13.41
C THR A 64 10.61 3.18 -13.56
N LEU A 65 9.92 3.49 -12.45
CA LEU A 65 8.58 4.06 -12.48
C LEU A 65 8.59 5.44 -13.15
N LYS A 66 7.69 5.62 -14.11
CA LYS A 66 7.51 6.89 -14.83
C LYS A 66 6.03 7.13 -15.04
N PHE A 67 5.60 8.36 -14.80
CA PHE A 67 4.26 8.83 -15.14
C PHE A 67 4.32 9.65 -16.42
N ASN A 68 3.24 9.60 -17.21
CA ASN A 68 3.07 10.50 -18.35
C ASN A 68 2.61 11.89 -17.86
N GLU A 69 2.68 12.88 -18.75
CA GLU A 69 2.33 14.28 -18.43
C GLU A 69 0.90 14.41 -17.91
N THR A 70 -0.07 13.74 -18.54
CA THR A 70 -1.48 13.77 -18.10
C THR A 70 -1.67 13.27 -16.66
N VAL A 71 -0.94 12.23 -16.25
CA VAL A 71 -0.97 11.74 -14.86
C VAL A 71 -0.35 12.77 -13.91
N ILE A 72 0.79 13.36 -14.28
CA ILE A 72 1.47 14.38 -13.46
C ILE A 72 0.56 15.60 -13.27
N GLU A 73 -0.10 16.07 -14.32
CA GLU A 73 -1.05 17.19 -14.24
C GLU A 73 -2.22 16.90 -13.30
N LYS A 74 -2.83 15.72 -13.40
CA LYS A 74 -3.92 15.31 -12.50
C LYS A 74 -3.46 15.25 -11.05
N ILE A 75 -2.29 14.69 -10.78
CA ILE A 75 -1.71 14.67 -9.43
C ILE A 75 -1.48 16.11 -8.94
N GLY A 76 -0.90 16.97 -9.76
CA GLY A 76 -0.61 18.37 -9.43
C GLY A 76 -1.85 19.22 -9.14
N SER A 77 -3.01 18.87 -9.72
CA SER A 77 -4.28 19.57 -9.50
C SER A 77 -4.98 19.25 -8.17
N VAL A 78 -4.43 18.35 -7.36
CA VAL A 78 -5.02 18.03 -6.05
C VAL A 78 -4.70 19.14 -5.04
N ASP A 79 -5.71 19.95 -4.74
CA ASP A 79 -5.59 21.07 -3.80
C ASP A 79 -5.88 20.68 -2.34
N LYS A 80 -6.59 19.56 -2.14
CA LYS A 80 -6.96 19.08 -0.81
C LYS A 80 -5.74 18.48 -0.11
N LYS A 81 -5.47 18.94 1.12
CA LYS A 81 -4.43 18.35 1.96
C LYS A 81 -4.91 17.01 2.50
N ILE A 82 -4.18 15.95 2.16
CA ILE A 82 -4.52 14.59 2.54
C ILE A 82 -3.32 13.85 3.14
N VAL A 83 -3.62 12.92 4.02
CA VAL A 83 -2.68 11.92 4.51
C VAL A 83 -3.10 10.57 3.95
N TRP A 84 -2.17 9.89 3.29
CA TRP A 84 -2.29 8.48 2.96
C TRP A 84 -1.58 7.67 4.04
N LEU A 85 -2.36 7.07 4.93
CA LEU A 85 -1.86 6.12 5.93
C LEU A 85 -1.96 4.70 5.38
N VAL A 86 -0.82 4.03 5.19
CA VAL A 86 -0.76 2.71 4.58
C VAL A 86 -0.30 1.66 5.59
N LEU A 87 -1.14 0.65 5.83
CA LEU A 87 -0.78 -0.53 6.60
C LEU A 87 -0.15 -1.56 5.66
N THR A 88 1.02 -2.08 6.03
CA THR A 88 1.77 -3.04 5.21
C THR A 88 2.70 -3.90 6.07
N GLU A 89 3.39 -4.85 5.44
CA GLU A 89 4.51 -5.60 5.99
C GLU A 89 5.59 -5.78 4.91
N SER A 90 6.85 -6.01 5.33
CA SER A 90 8.01 -6.13 4.44
C SER A 90 7.87 -7.28 3.44
N TRP A 91 7.17 -8.34 3.84
CA TRP A 91 6.94 -9.55 3.06
C TRP A 91 5.73 -9.45 2.11
N CYS A 92 4.98 -8.33 2.14
CA CYS A 92 3.81 -8.17 1.27
C CYS A 92 4.20 -7.95 -0.20
N GLY A 93 3.94 -8.96 -1.04
CA GLY A 93 4.27 -8.92 -2.47
C GLY A 93 3.51 -7.84 -3.26
N ASP A 94 2.26 -7.54 -2.87
CA ASP A 94 1.42 -6.52 -3.53
C ASP A 94 1.79 -5.09 -3.08
N ALA A 95 2.40 -4.93 -1.90
CA ALA A 95 2.93 -3.65 -1.43
C ALA A 95 4.18 -3.24 -2.21
N SER A 96 4.96 -4.21 -2.70
CA SER A 96 6.22 -3.94 -3.40
C SER A 96 6.07 -3.13 -4.71
N PRO A 97 5.00 -3.27 -5.52
CA PRO A 97 4.68 -2.29 -6.57
C PRO A 97 3.86 -1.08 -6.09
N ALA A 98 2.95 -1.26 -5.11
CA ALA A 98 2.01 -0.21 -4.74
C ALA A 98 2.65 0.97 -3.99
N LEU A 99 3.53 0.69 -3.01
CA LEU A 99 4.16 1.74 -2.20
C LEU A 99 5.08 2.67 -3.01
N PRO A 100 5.92 2.18 -3.95
CA PRO A 100 6.67 3.08 -4.84
C PRO A 100 5.77 3.98 -5.67
N VAL A 101 4.62 3.47 -6.15
CA VAL A 101 3.64 4.28 -6.89
C VAL A 101 3.04 5.37 -6.01
N MET A 102 2.60 5.01 -4.79
CA MET A 102 2.06 5.97 -3.82
C MET A 102 3.09 7.03 -3.45
N ASN A 103 4.34 6.63 -3.18
CA ASN A 103 5.42 7.55 -2.85
C ASN A 103 5.67 8.52 -4.00
N LYS A 104 5.70 8.03 -5.25
CA LYS A 104 5.93 8.89 -6.41
C LYS A 104 4.82 9.92 -6.59
N ILE A 105 3.57 9.56 -6.30
CA ILE A 105 2.45 10.50 -6.30
C ILE A 105 2.64 11.56 -5.22
N SER A 106 3.00 11.17 -3.99
CA SER A 106 3.24 12.14 -2.89
C SER A 106 4.43 13.08 -3.16
N GLU A 107 5.48 12.62 -3.86
CA GLU A 107 6.61 13.47 -4.26
C GLU A 107 6.20 14.55 -5.28
N LEU A 108 5.18 14.29 -6.09
CA LEU A 108 4.71 15.20 -7.13
C LEU A 108 3.71 16.24 -6.61
N ASN A 109 3.16 16.06 -5.40
CA ASN A 109 2.24 17.01 -4.81
C ASN A 109 2.39 17.10 -3.28
N ALA A 110 2.83 18.26 -2.80
CA ALA A 110 3.04 18.53 -1.37
C ALA A 110 1.77 18.50 -0.51
N ASN A 111 0.58 18.52 -1.11
CA ASN A 111 -0.68 18.33 -0.39
C ASN A 111 -0.92 16.86 -0.02
N ILE A 112 -0.16 15.91 -0.57
CA ILE A 112 -0.31 14.48 -0.33
C ILE A 112 0.85 14.00 0.54
N THR A 113 0.58 13.64 1.80
CA THR A 113 1.58 13.07 2.69
C THR A 113 1.42 11.55 2.79
N LEU A 114 2.45 10.78 2.44
CA LEU A 114 2.47 9.33 2.64
C LEU A 114 3.05 8.95 4.00
N LYS A 115 2.31 8.13 4.75
CA LYS A 115 2.67 7.58 6.06
C LYS A 115 2.46 6.07 6.05
N ILE A 116 3.43 5.32 6.58
CA ILE A 116 3.43 3.86 6.54
C ILE A 116 3.51 3.30 7.96
N VAL A 117 2.67 2.32 8.26
CA VAL A 117 2.68 1.59 9.53
C VAL A 117 2.66 0.09 9.29
N LEU A 118 3.19 -0.67 10.25
CA LEU A 118 3.16 -2.13 10.20
C LEU A 118 1.78 -2.64 10.63
N ARG A 119 1.17 -3.50 9.81
CA ARG A 119 -0.16 -4.05 10.07
C ARG A 119 -0.22 -4.79 11.39
N ASP A 120 0.79 -5.63 11.66
CA ASP A 120 0.81 -6.53 12.81
C ASP A 120 1.03 -5.77 14.14
N GLU A 121 1.47 -4.51 14.07
CA GLU A 121 1.55 -3.58 15.21
C GLU A 121 0.31 -2.66 15.33
N ASN A 122 -0.59 -2.71 14.35
CA ASN A 122 -1.77 -1.83 14.24
C ASN A 122 -3.05 -2.64 13.97
N LEU A 123 -3.20 -3.79 14.63
CA LEU A 123 -4.31 -4.72 14.40
C LEU A 123 -5.69 -4.12 14.69
N GLU A 124 -5.83 -3.28 15.72
CA GLU A 124 -7.10 -2.62 16.02
C GLU A 124 -7.54 -1.71 14.88
N LEU A 125 -6.62 -0.92 14.33
CA LEU A 125 -6.88 -0.11 13.14
C LEU A 125 -7.19 -1.00 11.93
N MET A 126 -6.39 -2.05 11.68
CA MET A 126 -6.60 -2.95 10.55
C MET A 126 -8.00 -3.60 10.58
N ASN A 127 -8.52 -3.93 11.77
CA ASN A 127 -9.86 -4.50 11.92
C ASN A 127 -11.00 -3.53 11.56
N GLN A 128 -10.76 -2.22 11.58
CA GLN A 128 -11.74 -1.23 11.07
C GLN A 128 -11.77 -1.16 9.53
N PHE A 129 -10.72 -1.64 8.87
CA PHE A 129 -10.50 -1.50 7.42
C PHE A 129 -10.31 -2.84 6.71
N LEU A 130 -11.10 -3.84 7.08
CA LEU A 130 -11.05 -5.17 6.45
C LEU A 130 -11.47 -5.10 4.98
N THR A 131 -10.75 -5.84 4.14
CA THR A 131 -11.13 -6.02 2.72
C THR A 131 -11.81 -7.36 2.56
N ARG A 132 -13.12 -7.35 2.28
CA ARG A 132 -13.97 -8.55 2.21
C ARG A 132 -13.81 -9.44 3.47
N GLY A 133 -13.78 -8.82 4.65
CA GLY A 133 -13.62 -9.49 5.94
C GLY A 133 -12.20 -9.95 6.28
N SER A 134 -11.20 -9.65 5.45
CA SER A 134 -9.80 -10.06 5.65
C SER A 134 -8.88 -8.87 5.95
N MET A 135 -7.84 -9.11 6.77
CA MET A 135 -6.76 -8.17 7.06
C MET A 135 -5.75 -8.08 5.89
N SER A 136 -6.27 -7.79 4.70
CA SER A 136 -5.48 -7.70 3.47
C SER A 136 -4.62 -6.44 3.43
N ILE A 137 -3.38 -6.59 2.96
CA ILE A 137 -2.39 -5.52 2.81
C ILE A 137 -1.78 -5.52 1.40
N PRO A 138 -1.29 -4.37 0.90
CA PRO A 138 -1.28 -3.05 1.55
C PRO A 138 -2.69 -2.47 1.73
N LYS A 139 -2.97 -1.78 2.82
CA LYS A 139 -4.25 -1.08 3.01
C LYS A 139 -3.98 0.41 3.16
N LEU A 140 -4.40 1.20 2.17
CA LEU A 140 -4.34 2.64 2.20
C LEU A 140 -5.64 3.19 2.79
N ILE A 141 -5.51 4.10 3.76
CA ILE A 141 -6.59 4.89 4.33
C ILE A 141 -6.28 6.35 3.97
N MET A 142 -7.20 6.99 3.25
CA MET A 142 -7.10 8.38 2.82
C MET A 142 -7.83 9.26 3.82
N ILE A 143 -7.08 10.18 4.42
CA ILE A 143 -7.53 11.01 5.53
C ILE A 143 -7.45 12.48 5.09
N ASP A 144 -8.50 13.25 5.34
CA ASP A 144 -8.48 14.70 5.19
C ASP A 144 -7.63 15.31 6.31
N ALA A 145 -6.56 16.02 5.95
CA ALA A 145 -5.60 16.54 6.91
C ALA A 145 -6.15 17.72 7.74
N GLN A 146 -7.29 18.32 7.35
CA GLN A 146 -7.88 19.45 8.07
C GLN A 146 -8.73 19.01 9.26
N ASN A 147 -9.50 17.94 9.11
CA ASN A 147 -10.45 17.47 10.11
C ASN A 147 -10.20 16.03 10.60
N ASN A 148 -9.17 15.35 10.06
CA ASN A 148 -8.82 13.95 10.33
C ASN A 148 -9.89 12.92 9.91
N GLU A 149 -10.85 13.31 9.07
CA GLU A 149 -11.89 12.38 8.60
C GLU A 149 -11.33 11.42 7.55
N VAL A 150 -11.77 10.16 7.61
CA VAL A 150 -11.50 9.18 6.56
C VAL A 150 -12.41 9.47 5.37
N ILE A 151 -11.79 9.78 4.23
CA ILE A 151 -12.48 10.18 3.00
C ILE A 151 -12.34 9.13 1.88
N GLY A 152 -11.67 8.00 2.16
CA GLY A 152 -11.62 6.85 1.28
C GLY A 152 -10.56 5.84 1.69
N ASP A 153 -10.53 4.70 1.01
CA ASP A 153 -9.55 3.65 1.22
C ASP A 153 -9.25 2.90 -0.09
N TRP A 154 -8.09 2.24 -0.15
CA TRP A 154 -7.67 1.44 -1.29
C TRP A 154 -6.85 0.22 -0.86
N GLY A 155 -6.95 -0.86 -1.64
CA GLY A 155 -6.13 -2.05 -1.48
C GLY A 155 -6.93 -3.34 -1.29
N PRO A 156 -6.25 -4.51 -1.29
CA PRO A 156 -4.80 -4.67 -1.36
C PRO A 156 -4.18 -4.52 -2.76
N ARG A 157 -5.01 -4.51 -3.80
CA ARG A 157 -4.56 -4.51 -5.19
C ARG A 157 -5.37 -3.52 -5.99
N SER A 158 -4.86 -3.15 -7.16
CA SER A 158 -5.68 -2.43 -8.13
C SER A 158 -6.86 -3.29 -8.57
N LYS A 159 -7.90 -2.68 -9.14
CA LYS A 159 -9.06 -3.39 -9.68
C LYS A 159 -8.62 -4.48 -10.68
N ASN A 160 -7.78 -4.13 -11.64
CA ASN A 160 -7.28 -5.08 -12.65
C ASN A 160 -6.52 -6.26 -12.03
N ALA A 161 -5.67 -6.01 -11.02
CA ALA A 161 -4.96 -7.08 -10.33
C ALA A 161 -5.89 -7.93 -9.45
N THR A 162 -6.93 -7.32 -8.88
CA THR A 162 -7.98 -8.03 -8.14
C THR A 162 -8.75 -8.97 -9.06
N ASP A 163 -9.12 -8.51 -10.26
CA ASP A 163 -9.85 -9.32 -11.24
C ASP A 163 -9.03 -10.55 -11.69
N LEU A 164 -7.72 -10.39 -11.88
CA LEU A 164 -6.81 -11.52 -12.17
C LEU A 164 -6.79 -12.54 -11.04
N VAL A 165 -6.66 -12.07 -9.79
CA VAL A 165 -6.63 -12.92 -8.58
C VAL A 165 -7.96 -13.64 -8.38
N ASP A 166 -9.08 -12.93 -8.52
CA ASP A 166 -10.42 -13.47 -8.32
C ASP A 166 -10.74 -14.51 -9.41
N SER A 167 -10.39 -14.23 -10.67
CA SER A 167 -10.55 -15.18 -11.78
C SER A 167 -9.74 -16.46 -11.55
N TYR A 168 -8.49 -16.32 -11.11
CA TYR A 168 -7.65 -17.48 -10.82
C TYR A 168 -8.21 -18.30 -9.64
N LYS A 169 -8.63 -17.65 -8.55
CA LYS A 169 -9.25 -18.34 -7.41
C LYS A 169 -10.54 -19.04 -7.79
N ALA A 170 -11.38 -18.43 -8.64
CA ALA A 170 -12.60 -19.07 -9.11
C ALA A 170 -12.30 -20.37 -9.90
N ALA A 171 -11.21 -20.40 -10.67
CA ALA A 171 -10.81 -21.57 -11.45
C ALA A 171 -10.02 -22.62 -10.66
N HIS A 172 -9.22 -22.23 -9.67
CA HIS A 172 -8.23 -23.10 -9.01
C HIS A 172 -8.42 -23.25 -7.49
N GLY A 173 -9.39 -22.54 -6.90
CA GLY A 173 -9.70 -22.53 -5.47
C GLY A 173 -8.74 -21.69 -4.61
N SER A 174 -7.43 -21.74 -4.88
CA SER A 174 -6.41 -20.98 -4.15
C SER A 174 -5.31 -20.47 -5.06
N LEU A 175 -4.47 -19.55 -4.55
CA LEU A 175 -3.35 -18.99 -5.32
C LEU A 175 -2.14 -19.90 -5.24
N SER A 176 -1.72 -20.45 -6.39
CA SER A 176 -0.50 -21.24 -6.50
C SER A 176 0.76 -20.35 -6.39
N LYS A 177 1.92 -20.98 -6.21
CA LYS A 177 3.21 -20.27 -6.20
C LYS A 177 3.51 -19.67 -7.58
N GLU A 178 3.16 -20.40 -8.63
CA GLU A 178 3.34 -20.05 -10.04
C GLU A 178 2.51 -18.80 -10.37
N PHE A 179 1.23 -18.78 -9.98
CA PHE A 179 0.38 -17.61 -10.21
C PHE A 179 0.90 -16.36 -9.47
N LYS A 180 1.41 -16.51 -8.25
CA LYS A 180 2.04 -15.38 -7.53
C LYS A 180 3.25 -14.82 -8.28
N GLN A 181 3.99 -15.66 -8.99
CA GLN A 181 5.08 -15.21 -9.87
C GLN A 181 4.54 -14.54 -11.14
N ASP A 182 3.52 -15.13 -11.78
CA ASP A 182 2.87 -14.55 -12.96
C ASP A 182 2.26 -13.18 -12.66
N LEU A 183 1.65 -13.01 -11.49
CA LEU A 183 1.13 -11.73 -11.03
C LEU A 183 2.26 -10.68 -10.91
N GLN A 184 3.44 -11.09 -10.44
CA GLN A 184 4.61 -10.20 -10.38
C GLN A 184 5.17 -9.88 -11.76
N VAL A 185 5.08 -10.80 -12.73
CA VAL A 185 5.38 -10.51 -14.13
C VAL A 185 4.37 -9.53 -14.71
N TRP A 186 3.09 -9.71 -14.40
CA TRP A 186 2.02 -8.81 -14.82
C TRP A 186 2.26 -7.39 -14.30
N TYR A 187 2.59 -7.21 -13.01
CA TYR A 187 2.93 -5.90 -12.46
C TYR A 187 4.05 -5.20 -13.25
N ASN A 188 5.07 -5.93 -13.67
CA ASN A 188 6.17 -5.36 -14.47
C ASN A 188 5.74 -4.95 -15.89
N LYS A 189 4.73 -5.64 -16.47
CA LYS A 189 4.16 -5.30 -17.77
C LYS A 189 3.20 -4.11 -17.68
N ASP A 190 2.37 -4.07 -16.64
CA ASP A 190 1.44 -2.98 -16.32
C ASP A 190 2.18 -1.68 -15.97
N LYS A 191 3.40 -1.78 -15.42
CA LYS A 191 4.25 -0.62 -15.06
C LYS A 191 3.57 0.35 -14.08
N GLY A 192 2.65 -0.15 -13.27
CA GLY A 192 1.94 0.61 -12.24
C GLY A 192 0.76 1.41 -12.77
N GLN A 193 0.42 1.31 -14.06
CA GLN A 193 -0.69 2.04 -14.67
C GLN A 193 -2.02 1.76 -13.98
N SER A 194 -2.31 0.49 -13.70
CA SER A 194 -3.54 0.11 -13.01
C SER A 194 -3.61 0.65 -11.58
N ILE A 195 -2.46 0.76 -10.90
CA ILE A 195 -2.41 1.32 -9.53
C ILE A 195 -2.62 2.83 -9.58
N VAL A 196 -1.95 3.52 -10.50
CA VAL A 196 -2.11 4.97 -10.70
C VAL A 196 -3.55 5.33 -11.04
N GLU A 197 -4.19 4.57 -11.93
CA GLU A 197 -5.59 4.82 -12.33
C GLU A 197 -6.53 4.78 -11.12
N ASP A 198 -6.45 3.73 -10.31
CA ASP A 198 -7.28 3.60 -9.12
C ASP A 198 -6.99 4.73 -8.10
N LEU A 199 -5.72 5.05 -7.87
CA LEU A 199 -5.34 6.11 -6.92
C LEU A 199 -5.76 7.50 -7.40
N LEU A 200 -5.73 7.78 -8.70
CA LEU A 200 -6.29 9.02 -9.26
C LEU A 200 -7.81 9.07 -9.09
N GLY A 201 -8.49 7.93 -9.26
CA GLY A 201 -9.91 7.80 -8.95
C GLY A 201 -10.21 8.12 -7.49
N LEU A 202 -9.39 7.59 -6.58
CA LEU A 202 -9.47 7.85 -5.14
C LEU A 202 -9.28 9.34 -4.83
N LEU A 203 -8.27 10.00 -5.41
CA LEU A 203 -8.01 11.43 -5.23
C LEU A 203 -9.12 12.34 -5.77
N SER A 204 -9.96 11.81 -6.66
CA SER A 204 -11.08 12.55 -7.25
C SER A 204 -12.37 12.44 -6.44
N LEU A 205 -12.37 11.67 -5.34
CA LEU A 205 -13.49 11.61 -4.41
C LEU A 205 -13.65 12.97 -3.71
N LYS A 206 -14.87 13.51 -3.75
CA LYS A 206 -15.22 14.79 -3.14
C LYS A 206 -15.48 14.64 -1.65
#